data_AF-A0A1I4RVY1-F1
#
_entry.id   AF-A0A1I4RVY1-F1
#
_cell.length_a   1.000
_cell.length_b   1.000
_cell.length_c   1.000
_cell.angle_alpha   90.00
_cell.angle_beta   90.00
_cell.angle_gamma   90.00
#
_symmetry.space_group_name_H-M   'P 1'
#
loop_
_entity.id
_entity.type
_entity.pdbx_description
1 polymer ?
#
loop_
_entity_poly.entity_id
_entity_poly.type
_entity_poly.pdbx_seq_one_letter_code
_entity_poly.pdbx_strand_id
1 'polypeptide(L)'
;MSRKDFRAVYLPYCIDRMKDGKYVVLNRTYKPLGFITSDILEYQAYPISAEIQGITPTVAAKLSWKGDSNVERIYLYNDGCIPTESDANMDAYLDRLKILAKLKLKPQIA
;
A
#
# COMPACT_ATOMS: atom_id res chain seq x y z
N MET A 1 3.37 9.22 -14.77
CA MET A 1 4.55 8.39 -14.42
C MET A 1 4.57 7.16 -15.29
N SER A 2 5.71 6.84 -15.91
CA SER A 2 5.81 5.71 -16.82
C SER A 2 5.78 4.37 -16.03
N ARG A 3 5.07 3.36 -16.55
CA ARG A 3 5.00 1.98 -16.01
C ARG A 3 6.33 1.21 -16.11
N LYS A 4 7.47 1.89 -16.21
CA LYS A 4 8.69 1.32 -16.79
C LYS A 4 9.66 0.71 -15.78
N ASP A 5 9.37 0.74 -14.48
CA ASP A 5 10.23 0.11 -13.48
C ASP A 5 9.46 -0.86 -12.56
N PHE A 6 10.17 -1.89 -12.11
CA PHE A 6 9.62 -2.98 -11.30
C PHE A 6 8.96 -2.45 -10.02
N ARG A 7 9.56 -1.45 -9.38
CA ARG A 7 9.07 -0.82 -8.15
C ARG A 7 7.70 -0.19 -8.37
N ALA A 8 7.47 0.48 -9.49
CA ALA A 8 6.18 1.12 -9.78
C ALA A 8 5.00 0.14 -9.88
N VAL A 9 5.26 -1.12 -10.24
CA VAL A 9 4.25 -2.16 -10.48
C VAL A 9 4.12 -3.13 -9.30
N TYR A 10 5.25 -3.55 -8.73
CA TYR A 10 5.35 -4.69 -7.82
C TYR A 10 5.72 -4.33 -6.39
N LEU A 11 6.05 -3.08 -6.08
CA LEU A 11 6.16 -2.64 -4.70
C LEU A 11 4.85 -1.98 -4.23
N PRO A 12 4.34 -2.35 -3.04
CA PRO A 12 3.28 -1.61 -2.35
C PRO A 12 3.63 -0.13 -2.27
N TYR A 13 2.78 0.71 -2.86
CA TYR A 13 2.89 2.17 -2.81
C TYR A 13 2.00 2.75 -1.73
N CYS A 14 0.73 2.33 -1.70
CA CYS A 14 -0.18 2.68 -0.62
C CYS A 14 -1.14 1.52 -0.32
N ILE A 15 -1.74 1.59 0.86
CA ILE A 15 -2.92 0.82 1.22
C ILE A 15 -4.10 1.77 1.35
N ASP A 16 -5.21 1.42 0.70
CA ASP A 16 -6.38 2.28 0.56
C ASP A 16 -7.59 1.58 1.19
N ARG A 17 -8.26 2.28 2.10
CA ARG A 17 -9.45 1.78 2.79
C ARG A 17 -10.66 1.98 1.90
N MET A 18 -11.40 0.89 1.71
CA MET A 18 -12.65 0.87 0.98
C MET A 18 -13.81 1.26 1.89
N LYS A 19 -14.95 1.59 1.28
CA LYS A 19 -16.19 1.96 1.99
C LYS A 19 -16.70 0.87 2.94
N ASP A 20 -16.40 -0.40 2.65
CA ASP A 20 -16.75 -1.56 3.50
C ASP A 20 -15.73 -1.80 4.64
N GLY A 21 -14.74 -0.92 4.79
CA GLY A 21 -13.72 -0.98 5.83
C GLY A 21 -12.55 -1.90 5.52
N LYS A 22 -12.58 -2.67 4.42
CA LYS A 22 -11.46 -3.48 3.94
C LYS A 22 -10.39 -2.60 3.29
N TYR A 23 -9.21 -3.15 3.08
CA TYR A 23 -8.08 -2.46 2.45
C TYR A 23 -7.68 -3.14 1.15
N VAL A 24 -7.21 -2.34 0.19
CA VAL A 24 -6.55 -2.80 -1.05
C VAL A 24 -5.12 -2.31 -1.04
N VAL A 25 -4.18 -3.18 -1.41
CA VAL A 25 -2.77 -2.82 -1.62
C VAL A 25 -2.58 -2.37 -3.07
N LEU A 26 -2.12 -1.13 -3.25
CA LEU A 26 -1.97 -0.50 -4.55
C LEU A 26 -0.51 -0.21 -4.90
N ASN A 27 -0.19 -0.27 -6.18
CA ASN A 27 1.10 0.12 -6.75
C ASN A 27 1.17 1.64 -7.03
N ARG A 28 2.30 2.13 -7.57
CA ARG A 28 2.54 3.58 -7.76
C ARG A 28 1.52 4.25 -8.70
N THR A 29 0.89 3.45 -9.55
CA THR A 29 -0.13 3.87 -10.52
C THR A 29 -1.56 3.70 -10.00
N TYR A 30 -1.74 3.44 -8.70
CA TYR A 30 -3.03 3.18 -8.06
C TYR A 30 -3.79 2.01 -8.70
N LYS A 31 -3.04 0.98 -9.12
CA LYS A 31 -3.63 -0.31 -9.52
C LYS A 31 -3.38 -1.33 -8.42
N PRO A 32 -4.26 -2.33 -8.25
CA PRO A 32 -4.01 -3.44 -7.35
C PRO A 32 -2.63 -4.04 -7.62
N LEU A 33 -1.91 -4.40 -6.56
CA LEU A 33 -0.55 -4.91 -6.72
C LEU A 33 -0.52 -6.11 -7.69
N GLY A 34 0.38 -6.07 -8.68
CA GLY A 34 0.46 -7.07 -9.74
C GLY A 34 -0.42 -6.81 -10.98
N PHE A 35 -1.33 -5.83 -10.96
CA PHE A 35 -2.10 -5.44 -12.15
C PHE A 35 -1.28 -4.52 -13.05
N ILE A 36 -1.19 -4.85 -14.33
CA ILE A 36 -0.50 -4.07 -15.37
C ILE A 36 -1.52 -3.59 -16.40
N THR A 37 -2.24 -2.52 -16.08
CA THR A 37 -3.29 -1.97 -16.96
C THR A 37 -3.37 -0.44 -16.90
N SER A 38 -3.97 0.15 -17.94
CA SER A 38 -4.42 1.55 -17.98
C SER A 38 -5.81 1.76 -17.45
N ASP A 39 -6.62 0.71 -17.43
CA ASP A 39 -8.06 0.82 -17.31
C ASP A 39 -8.44 1.40 -15.96
N ILE A 40 -9.51 2.19 -15.92
CA ILE A 40 -10.12 2.61 -14.67
C ILE A 40 -10.76 1.36 -14.06
N LEU A 41 -10.40 1.04 -12.82
CA LEU A 41 -10.85 -0.17 -12.14
C LEU A 41 -11.77 0.21 -10.99
N GLU A 42 -12.91 -0.44 -10.92
CA GLU A 42 -13.74 -0.51 -9.71
C GLU A 42 -13.17 -1.62 -8.82
N TYR A 43 -12.54 -1.27 -7.70
CA TYR A 43 -11.84 -2.26 -6.85
C TYR A 43 -12.78 -3.35 -6.32
N GLN A 44 -14.06 -3.00 -6.11
CA GLN A 44 -15.13 -3.89 -5.65
C GLN A 44 -15.40 -5.04 -6.63
N ALA A 45 -15.04 -4.90 -7.90
CA ALA A 45 -15.23 -5.94 -8.91
C ALA A 45 -14.20 -7.07 -8.81
N TYR A 46 -13.20 -6.96 -7.92
CA TYR A 46 -12.10 -7.91 -7.81
C TYR A 46 -11.94 -8.43 -6.37
N PRO A 47 -11.53 -9.69 -6.16
CA PRO A 47 -11.29 -10.26 -4.82
C PRO A 47 -9.90 -9.84 -4.27
N ILE A 48 -9.64 -8.53 -4.24
CA ILE A 48 -8.32 -7.93 -3.92
C ILE A 48 -8.31 -7.18 -2.59
N SER A 49 -9.47 -7.05 -1.94
CA SER A 49 -9.60 -6.36 -0.66
C SER A 49 -9.64 -7.36 0.49
N ALA A 50 -9.06 -6.97 1.63
CA ALA A 50 -9.05 -7.79 2.83
C ALA A 50 -9.28 -6.94 4.09
N GLU A 51 -9.90 -7.53 5.11
CA GLU A 51 -9.95 -6.92 6.44
C GLU A 51 -8.57 -7.08 7.11
N ILE A 52 -7.76 -6.01 7.07
CA ILE A 52 -6.45 -5.96 7.73
C ILE A 52 -6.64 -5.51 9.17
N GLN A 53 -6.33 -6.41 10.11
CA GLN A 53 -6.44 -6.17 11.54
C GLN A 53 -5.25 -5.33 12.04
N GLY A 54 -5.52 -4.44 12.99
CA GLY A 54 -4.48 -3.67 13.68
C GLY A 54 -4.06 -2.37 13.00
N ILE A 55 -4.74 -1.94 11.93
CA ILE A 55 -4.56 -0.58 11.39
C ILE A 55 -5.27 0.41 12.33
N THR A 56 -4.52 0.88 13.33
CA THR A 56 -4.91 1.99 14.20
C THR A 56 -4.25 3.29 13.72
N PRO A 57 -4.69 4.47 14.18
CA PRO A 57 -4.00 5.74 13.86
C PRO A 57 -2.50 5.73 14.19
N THR A 58 -2.10 5.05 15.26
CA THR A 58 -0.69 4.88 15.65
C THR A 58 0.08 3.98 14.69
N VAL A 59 -0.55 2.89 14.21
CA VAL A 59 0.07 2.01 13.21
C VAL A 59 0.14 2.71 11.85
N ALA A 60 -0.89 3.46 11.47
CA ALA A 60 -0.92 4.28 10.26
C ALA A 60 0.24 5.30 10.24
N ALA A 61 0.47 5.99 11.35
CA ALA A 61 1.61 6.91 11.50
C ALA A 61 2.97 6.23 11.29
N LYS A 62 3.13 4.97 11.73
CA LYS A 62 4.38 4.23 11.51
C LYS A 62 4.54 3.73 10.07
N LEU A 63 3.42 3.47 9.38
CA LEU A 63 3.40 3.00 8.00
C LEU A 63 3.52 4.16 6.99
N SER A 64 3.02 5.35 7.33
CA SER A 64 3.03 6.52 6.45
C SER A 64 4.45 7.05 6.27
N TRP A 65 4.87 7.30 5.02
CA TRP A 65 6.13 8.00 4.74
C TRP A 65 6.17 9.39 5.39
N LYS A 66 5.00 10.01 5.55
CA LYS A 66 4.83 11.35 6.13
C LYS A 66 4.74 11.31 7.67
N GLY A 67 4.55 10.14 8.26
CA GLY A 67 4.34 10.00 9.70
C GLY A 67 2.94 10.42 10.19
N ASP A 68 1.98 10.57 9.28
CA ASP A 68 0.60 10.97 9.62
C ASP A 68 -0.31 9.78 9.97
N SER A 69 -1.34 10.03 10.76
CA SER A 69 -2.22 9.01 11.34
C SER A 69 -3.45 8.66 10.48
N ASN A 70 -3.46 9.03 9.18
CA ASN A 70 -4.60 8.79 8.30
C ASN A 70 -4.78 7.29 8.01
N VAL A 71 -5.87 6.71 8.50
CA VAL A 71 -6.19 5.28 8.29
C VAL A 71 -6.91 5.00 6.96
N GLU A 72 -7.33 6.04 6.23
CA GLU A 72 -8.08 5.89 4.98
C GLU A 72 -7.16 5.64 3.80
N ARG A 73 -6.00 6.32 3.73
CA ARG A 73 -4.98 6.05 2.72
C ARG A 73 -3.59 6.27 3.27
N ILE A 74 -2.83 5.20 3.35
CA ILE A 74 -1.50 5.19 3.95
C ILE A 74 -0.47 4.94 2.85
N TYR A 75 0.38 5.93 2.59
CA TYR A 75 1.44 5.84 1.58
C TYR A 75 2.75 5.37 2.22
N LEU A 76 3.38 4.34 1.65
CA LEU A 76 4.64 3.77 2.16
C LEU A 76 5.88 4.54 1.69
N TYR A 77 5.75 5.25 0.57
CA TYR A 77 6.76 6.16 0.01
C TYR A 77 6.09 7.21 -0.88
N ASN A 78 6.86 8.19 -1.36
CA ASN A 78 6.42 9.20 -2.32
C ASN A 78 7.55 9.58 -3.29
N ASP A 79 7.36 10.66 -4.06
CA ASP A 79 8.34 11.14 -5.04
C ASP A 79 9.58 11.81 -4.43
N GLY A 80 9.57 12.11 -3.12
CA GLY A 80 10.73 12.61 -2.39
C GLY A 80 11.48 11.53 -1.59
N CYS A 81 10.99 10.29 -1.57
CA CYS A 81 11.64 9.16 -0.90
C CYS A 81 11.48 7.86 -1.70
N ILE A 82 11.77 7.90 -3.00
CA ILE A 82 11.62 6.73 -3.87
C ILE A 82 12.62 5.65 -3.39
N PRO A 83 12.16 4.41 -3.11
CA PRO A 83 13.03 3.37 -2.53
C PRO A 83 14.30 3.11 -3.31
N THR A 84 14.26 3.23 -4.65
CA THR A 84 15.40 2.93 -5.53
C THR A 84 16.34 4.13 -5.77
N GLU A 85 16.08 5.29 -5.18
CA GLU A 85 16.93 6.47 -5.35
C GLU A 85 18.11 6.52 -4.37
N SER A 86 18.01 5.84 -3.23
CA SER A 86 19.10 5.73 -2.25
C SER A 86 18.85 4.59 -1.26
N ASP A 87 19.92 4.10 -0.64
CA ASP A 87 19.84 3.09 0.43
C ASP A 87 18.97 3.58 1.60
N ALA A 88 19.11 4.84 1.99
CA ALA A 88 18.30 5.43 3.06
C ALA A 88 16.79 5.40 2.76
N ASN A 89 16.40 5.63 1.49
CA ASN A 89 15.01 5.52 1.08
C ASN A 89 14.52 4.07 1.09
N MET A 90 15.36 3.13 0.62
CA MET A 90 15.05 1.70 0.65
C MET A 90 14.87 1.21 2.09
N ASP A 91 15.78 1.55 2.99
CA ASP A 91 15.74 1.13 4.39
C ASP A 91 14.46 1.64 5.07
N ALA A 92 14.15 2.93 4.93
CA ALA A 92 12.94 3.51 5.48
C ALA A 92 11.66 2.85 4.91
N TYR A 93 11.66 2.50 3.63
CA TYR A 93 10.58 1.77 2.99
C TYR A 93 10.43 0.34 3.54
N LEU A 94 11.54 -0.39 3.67
CA LEU A 94 11.57 -1.75 4.19
C LEU A 94 11.13 -1.81 5.66
N ASP A 95 11.47 -0.81 6.47
CA ASP A 95 11.00 -0.69 7.85
C ASP A 95 9.47 -0.59 7.93
N ARG A 96 8.86 0.23 7.06
CA ARG A 96 7.40 0.33 6.96
C ARG A 96 6.78 -0.99 6.44
N LEU A 97 7.39 -1.59 5.42
CA LEU A 97 6.93 -2.86 4.85
C LEU A 97 7.00 -4.00 5.86
N LYS A 98 8.02 -4.03 6.72
CA LYS A 98 8.17 -4.99 7.83
C LYS A 98 7.06 -4.86 8.86
N ILE A 99 6.55 -3.66 9.11
CA ILE A 99 5.37 -3.45 9.97
C ILE A 99 4.12 -3.98 9.26
N LEU A 100 3.90 -3.60 8.00
CA LEU A 100 2.75 -4.04 7.20
C LEU A 100 2.66 -5.57 7.12
N ALA A 101 3.78 -6.24 6.82
CA ALA A 101 3.86 -7.69 6.67
C ALA A 101 3.56 -8.48 7.96
N LYS A 102 3.57 -7.83 9.14
CA LYS A 102 3.23 -8.44 10.42
C LYS A 102 1.75 -8.34 10.77
N LEU A 103 1.00 -7.48 10.09
CA LEU A 103 -0.44 -7.33 10.31
C LEU A 103 -1.17 -8.63 9.93
N LYS A 104 -2.31 -8.86 10.57
CA LYS A 104 -3.11 -10.07 10.37
C LYS A 104 -4.29 -9.76 9.46
N LEU A 105 -4.63 -10.72 8.61
CA LEU A 105 -5.85 -10.68 7.83
C LEU A 105 -6.92 -11.45 8.58
N LYS A 106 -8.14 -10.94 8.62
CA LYS A 106 -9.27 -11.78 9.02
C LYS A 106 -9.49 -12.85 7.95
N PRO A 107 -9.73 -14.11 8.34
CA PRO A 107 -10.06 -15.16 7.39
C PRO A 107 -11.23 -14.72 6.51
N GLN A 108 -11.06 -14.83 5.18
CA GLN A 108 -12.20 -14.71 4.28
C GLN A 108 -12.97 -16.02 4.37
N ILE A 109 -14.22 -15.97 4.81
CA ILE A 109 -15.11 -17.12 4.74
C ILE A 109 -15.43 -17.31 3.25
N ALA A 110 -14.99 -18.43 2.69
CA ALA A 110 -15.30 -18.83 1.32
C ALA A 110 -16.77 -19.24 1.19
#